data_AF-A0A8I2BEX5-F1
#
_entry.id   AF-A0A8I2BEX5-F1
#
_cell.length_a   1.000
_cell.length_b   1.000
_cell.length_c   1.000
_cell.angle_alpha   90.00
_cell.angle_beta   90.00
_cell.angle_gamma   90.00
#
_symmetry.space_group_name_H-M   'P 1'
#
loop_
_entity.id
_entity.type
_entity.pdbx_description
1 polymer ?
#
loop_
_entity_poly.entity_id
_entity_poly.type
_entity_poly.pdbx_seq_one_letter_code
_entity_poly.pdbx_strand_id
1 'polypeptide(L)'
;MRPVVIATALGLSIAALAGCTGKTGEYAGQGAGIGAISGAVGGFVTAAIFGGDPIEAAARSAVYGGATGATAGAISGASADAAEREAYEAAQKEKRDRIRAKIGDDAFTGLAALAKCDHASAIANADMAQQSGNADFVVAGLWLEVLAYSDQGQESTARAMYGDIIARDANISDETAAELRRRELADGLSEIRGEYDLPKVCG
;
A
#
# COMPACT_ATOMS: atom_id res chain seq x y z
N MET A 1 -17.34 30.20 62.73
CA MET A 1 -17.47 30.12 61.26
C MET A 1 -16.19 30.65 60.61
N ARG A 2 -15.42 29.76 59.98
CA ARG A 2 -14.55 29.94 58.79
C ARG A 2 -13.45 28.86 58.77
N PRO A 3 -13.45 27.95 57.78
CA PRO A 3 -12.35 27.02 57.53
C PRO A 3 -11.37 27.65 56.54
N VAL A 4 -10.07 27.37 56.68
CA VAL A 4 -9.12 27.51 55.57
C VAL A 4 -8.20 26.30 55.58
N VAL A 5 -8.45 25.42 54.63
CA VAL A 5 -7.62 24.28 54.23
C VAL A 5 -6.46 24.83 53.40
N ILE A 6 -5.21 24.59 53.81
CA ILE A 6 -4.03 24.82 52.98
C ILE A 6 -3.71 23.49 52.29
N ALA A 7 -4.06 23.39 51.01
CA ALA A 7 -3.61 22.32 50.12
C ALA A 7 -2.41 22.85 49.32
N THR A 8 -1.22 22.35 49.64
CA THR A 8 0.00 22.52 48.83
C THR A 8 -0.14 21.74 47.52
N ALA A 9 -0.36 22.44 46.41
CA ALA A 9 -0.31 21.87 45.07
C ALA A 9 1.15 21.85 44.57
N LEU A 10 1.62 20.64 44.28
CA LEU A 10 2.90 20.30 43.66
C LEU A 10 2.99 20.96 42.27
N GLY A 11 4.04 21.75 42.03
CA GLY A 11 4.38 22.27 40.71
C GLY A 11 4.90 21.15 39.81
N LEU A 12 4.24 20.92 38.67
CA LEU A 12 4.66 19.99 37.64
C LEU A 12 5.28 20.77 36.47
N SER A 13 6.59 20.96 36.53
CA SER A 13 7.40 21.39 35.38
C SER A 13 7.73 20.16 34.54
N ILE A 14 7.05 19.98 33.39
CA ILE A 14 7.50 19.04 32.35
C ILE A 14 8.00 19.85 31.17
N ALA A 15 9.33 19.94 31.10
CA ALA A 15 10.04 20.17 29.85
C ALA A 15 9.92 18.89 29.00
N ALA A 16 9.48 19.03 27.75
CA ALA A 16 9.63 18.01 26.72
C ALA A 16 10.25 18.65 25.48
N LEU A 17 11.58 18.73 25.49
CA LEU A 17 12.41 18.68 24.30
C LEU A 17 12.50 17.22 23.87
N ALA A 18 12.11 16.90 22.64
CA ALA A 18 12.69 15.80 21.85
C ALA A 18 12.22 15.91 20.38
N GLY A 19 12.86 16.80 19.64
CA GLY A 19 13.04 16.59 18.21
C GLY A 19 13.99 15.41 17.99
N CYS A 20 13.64 14.57 17.00
CA CYS A 20 14.45 13.57 16.30
C CYS A 20 15.72 13.03 16.99
N THR A 21 15.64 11.84 17.60
CA THR A 21 16.74 10.87 17.56
C THR A 21 16.21 9.44 17.62
N GLY A 22 16.45 8.66 16.56
CA GLY A 22 16.69 7.21 16.57
C GLY A 22 15.71 6.29 17.30
N LYS A 23 15.08 5.39 16.53
CA LYS A 23 14.37 4.17 16.99
C LYS A 23 13.03 4.37 17.71
N THR A 24 12.13 5.14 17.10
CA THR A 24 10.70 5.20 17.48
C THR A 24 9.78 5.20 16.24
N GLY A 25 10.19 4.50 15.19
CA GLY A 25 9.38 4.22 13.99
C GLY A 25 8.78 2.81 13.96
N GLU A 26 9.10 1.96 14.95
CA GLU A 26 8.53 0.63 15.05
C GLU A 26 7.15 0.72 15.71
N TYR A 27 6.10 0.57 14.90
CA TYR A 27 4.73 0.19 15.30
C TYR A 27 3.72 1.29 15.72
N ALA A 28 4.08 2.57 15.85
CA ALA A 28 3.05 3.64 16.01
C ALA A 28 2.33 3.99 14.68
N GLY A 29 2.91 3.62 13.53
CA GLY A 29 2.44 3.93 12.18
C GLY A 29 1.79 2.76 11.43
N GLN A 30 1.44 1.64 12.09
CA GLN A 30 0.90 0.47 11.40
C GLN A 30 -0.42 0.73 10.66
N GLY A 31 -1.31 1.60 11.15
CA GLY A 31 -2.55 1.92 10.42
C GLY A 31 -2.33 2.84 9.21
N ALA A 32 -1.57 3.91 9.40
CA ALA A 32 -1.31 4.92 8.36
C ALA A 32 -0.35 4.40 7.28
N GLY A 33 0.70 3.68 7.66
CA GLY A 33 1.67 3.08 6.75
C GLY A 33 1.06 1.96 5.90
N ILE A 34 0.18 1.13 6.48
CA ILE A 34 -0.51 0.07 5.74
C ILE A 34 -1.52 0.68 4.76
N GLY A 35 -2.34 1.64 5.19
CA GLY A 35 -3.32 2.28 4.30
C GLY A 35 -2.68 2.98 3.10
N ALA A 36 -1.53 3.61 3.31
CA ALA A 36 -0.79 4.31 2.26
C ALA A 36 -0.13 3.33 1.27
N ILE A 37 0.57 2.30 1.77
CA ILE A 37 1.23 1.34 0.88
C ILE A 37 0.24 0.48 0.09
N SER A 38 -0.86 0.04 0.70
CA SER A 38 -1.91 -0.68 -0.02
C SER A 38 -2.58 0.18 -1.08
N GLY A 39 -2.75 1.48 -0.80
CA GLY A 39 -3.27 2.44 -1.79
C GLY A 39 -2.32 2.68 -2.96
N ALA A 40 -1.00 2.72 -2.69
CA ALA A 40 0.03 2.88 -3.71
C ALA A 40 0.14 1.62 -4.58
N VAL A 41 0.41 0.47 -3.98
CA VAL A 41 0.56 -0.81 -4.71
C VAL A 41 -0.76 -1.19 -5.38
N GLY A 42 -1.88 -1.11 -4.66
CA GLY A 42 -3.20 -1.39 -5.23
C GLY A 42 -3.54 -0.47 -6.40
N GLY A 43 -3.22 0.83 -6.31
CA GLY A 43 -3.47 1.79 -7.38
C GLY A 43 -2.61 1.55 -8.62
N PHE A 44 -1.31 1.32 -8.41
CA PHE A 44 -0.36 0.98 -9.47
C PHE A 44 -0.75 -0.30 -10.20
N VAL A 45 -0.97 -1.39 -9.46
CA VAL A 45 -1.35 -2.69 -10.05
C VAL A 45 -2.70 -2.61 -10.77
N THR A 46 -3.69 -1.92 -10.19
CA THR A 46 -4.99 -1.72 -10.85
C THR A 46 -4.85 -0.95 -12.17
N ALA A 47 -4.04 0.11 -12.20
CA ALA A 47 -3.81 0.90 -13.41
C ALA A 47 -3.07 0.09 -14.49
N ALA A 48 -2.05 -0.67 -14.09
CA ALA A 48 -1.28 -1.52 -15.00
C ALA A 48 -2.16 -2.63 -15.62
N ILE A 49 -3.02 -3.28 -14.84
CA ILE A 49 -3.86 -4.40 -15.31
C ILE A 49 -5.07 -3.90 -16.11
N PHE A 50 -5.82 -2.94 -15.58
CA PHE A 50 -7.16 -2.58 -16.09
C PHE A 50 -7.17 -1.33 -16.95
N GLY A 51 -6.01 -0.75 -17.24
CA GLY A 51 -5.88 0.47 -18.02
C GLY A 51 -5.87 1.72 -17.15
N GLY A 52 -4.92 2.60 -17.47
CA GLY A 52 -4.56 3.80 -16.72
C GLY A 52 -3.07 4.06 -16.92
N ASP A 53 -2.58 5.25 -16.56
CA ASP A 53 -1.13 5.48 -16.47
C ASP A 53 -0.65 4.99 -15.09
N PRO A 54 0.11 3.88 -15.01
CA PRO A 54 0.55 3.32 -13.74
C PRO A 54 1.55 4.24 -13.03
N ILE A 55 2.34 5.02 -13.78
CA ILE A 55 3.24 6.04 -13.23
C ILE A 55 2.43 7.19 -12.65
N GLU A 56 1.36 7.64 -13.31
CA GLU A 56 0.47 8.65 -12.72
C GLU A 56 -0.25 8.11 -11.47
N ALA A 57 -0.67 6.85 -11.47
CA ALA A 57 -1.33 6.22 -10.32
C ALA A 57 -0.38 6.06 -9.12
N ALA A 58 0.88 5.70 -9.36
CA ALA A 58 1.95 5.65 -8.38
C ALA A 58 2.37 7.05 -7.91
N ALA A 59 2.61 8.00 -8.83
CA ALA A 59 2.97 9.38 -8.53
C ALA A 59 1.86 10.13 -7.79
N ARG A 60 0.58 9.93 -8.09
CA ARG A 60 -0.52 10.46 -7.26
C ARG A 60 -0.60 9.79 -5.90
N SER A 61 0.01 8.62 -5.70
CA SER A 61 0.18 8.00 -4.38
C SER A 61 1.42 8.52 -3.66
N ALA A 62 2.48 8.90 -4.39
CA ALA A 62 3.75 9.40 -3.86
C ALA A 62 3.75 10.92 -3.60
N VAL A 63 3.22 11.73 -4.51
CA VAL A 63 3.05 13.19 -4.35
C VAL A 63 2.07 13.49 -3.21
N TYR A 64 1.09 12.62 -2.99
CA TYR A 64 0.16 12.69 -1.87
C TYR A 64 0.44 11.66 -0.77
N GLY A 65 1.60 11.00 -0.71
CA GLY A 65 1.87 9.96 0.31
C GLY A 65 3.34 9.75 0.69
N GLY A 66 4.28 10.02 -0.22
CA GLY A 66 5.73 10.07 0.04
C GLY A 66 6.20 11.47 0.43
N ALA A 67 5.68 12.53 -0.22
CA ALA A 67 5.91 13.89 0.27
C ALA A 67 5.03 14.19 1.50
N THR A 68 3.78 13.70 1.55
CA THR A 68 2.82 13.92 2.65
C THR A 68 2.63 12.73 3.59
N GLY A 69 3.46 11.70 3.58
CA GLY A 69 3.55 10.75 4.69
C GLY A 69 4.48 11.29 5.77
N ALA A 70 5.67 11.74 5.34
CA ALA A 70 6.57 12.56 6.14
C ALA A 70 6.00 13.98 6.36
N THR A 71 5.30 14.57 5.37
CA THR A 71 4.59 15.84 5.60
C THR A 71 3.15 15.73 6.09
N ALA A 72 2.46 14.59 6.24
CA ALA A 72 1.25 14.57 7.10
C ALA A 72 1.66 14.65 8.56
N GLY A 73 2.83 14.08 8.88
CA GLY A 73 3.57 14.36 10.12
C GLY A 73 4.06 15.81 10.19
N ALA A 74 4.53 16.42 9.10
CA ALA A 74 5.02 17.83 9.10
C ALA A 74 3.93 18.91 8.85
N ILE A 75 2.76 18.56 8.34
CA ILE A 75 1.53 19.37 8.20
C ILE A 75 0.79 19.40 9.55
N SER A 76 1.24 18.61 10.53
CA SER A 76 0.94 18.86 11.95
C SER A 76 1.71 20.06 12.54
N GLY A 77 2.61 20.68 11.76
CA GLY A 77 3.32 21.90 12.12
C GLY A 77 2.61 23.17 11.63
N ALA A 78 1.55 23.57 12.34
CA ALA A 78 1.03 24.95 12.44
C ALA A 78 0.05 25.55 11.40
N SER A 79 -0.38 24.88 10.30
CA SER A 79 -1.39 25.53 9.42
C SER A 79 -2.29 24.68 8.51
N ALA A 80 -2.40 23.35 8.64
CA ALA A 80 -3.53 22.67 7.98
C ALA A 80 -4.76 22.73 8.88
N ASP A 81 -5.79 23.43 8.40
CA ASP A 81 -7.11 23.38 9.00
C ASP A 81 -7.61 21.93 9.05
N ALA A 82 -8.34 21.56 10.11
CA ALA A 82 -8.92 20.23 10.27
C ALA A 82 -9.72 19.79 9.02
N ALA A 83 -10.34 20.75 8.34
CA ALA A 83 -11.07 20.54 7.08
C ALA A 83 -10.18 20.04 5.93
N GLU A 84 -8.93 20.50 5.83
CA GLU A 84 -7.99 20.06 4.78
C GLU A 84 -7.53 18.61 5.03
N ARG A 85 -7.27 18.27 6.30
CA ARG A 85 -6.96 16.89 6.70
C ARG A 85 -8.14 15.95 6.45
N GLU A 86 -9.35 16.35 6.84
CA GLU A 86 -10.56 15.56 6.59
C GLU A 86 -10.82 15.35 5.09
N ALA A 87 -10.66 16.40 4.28
CA ALA A 87 -10.79 16.30 2.83
C ALA A 87 -9.75 15.36 2.21
N TYR A 88 -8.50 15.41 2.69
CA TYR A 88 -7.44 14.51 2.26
C TYR A 88 -7.72 13.05 2.66
N GLU A 89 -8.10 12.79 3.91
CA GLU A 89 -8.44 11.45 4.38
C GLU A 89 -9.64 10.85 3.62
N ALA A 90 -10.65 11.68 3.33
CA ALA A 90 -11.79 11.30 2.51
C ALA A 90 -11.38 10.93 1.08
N ALA A 91 -10.51 11.73 0.45
CA ALA A 91 -10.00 11.43 -0.89
C ALA A 91 -9.17 10.15 -0.94
N GLN A 92 -8.33 9.89 0.07
CA GLN A 92 -7.56 8.65 0.20
C GLN A 92 -8.46 7.43 0.41
N LYS A 93 -9.50 7.59 1.23
CA LYS A 93 -10.49 6.54 1.43
C LYS A 93 -11.22 6.22 0.12
N GLU A 94 -11.72 7.24 -0.57
CA GLU A 94 -12.40 7.07 -1.86
C GLU A 94 -11.49 6.36 -2.87
N LYS A 95 -10.21 6.73 -2.95
CA LYS A 95 -9.24 6.05 -3.81
C LYS A 95 -9.11 4.57 -3.47
N ARG A 96 -8.92 4.22 -2.20
CA ARG A 96 -8.83 2.82 -1.76
C ARG A 96 -10.12 2.05 -2.05
N ASP A 97 -11.27 2.68 -1.84
CA ASP A 97 -12.57 2.04 -2.07
C ASP A 97 -12.79 1.77 -3.57
N ARG A 98 -12.35 2.67 -4.47
CA ARG A 98 -12.35 2.41 -5.92
C ARG A 98 -11.41 1.28 -6.32
N ILE A 99 -10.23 1.20 -5.72
CA ILE A 99 -9.29 0.10 -5.95
C ILE A 99 -9.94 -1.22 -5.51
N ARG A 100 -10.43 -1.31 -4.26
CA ARG A 100 -11.11 -2.50 -3.74
C ARG A 100 -12.32 -2.92 -4.58
N ALA A 101 -13.11 -1.96 -5.05
CA ALA A 101 -14.23 -2.24 -5.94
C ALA A 101 -13.79 -2.86 -7.28
N LYS A 102 -12.55 -2.60 -7.72
CA LYS A 102 -12.01 -3.10 -8.98
C LYS A 102 -11.28 -4.43 -8.84
N ILE A 103 -10.49 -4.61 -7.78
CA ILE A 103 -9.64 -5.82 -7.61
C ILE A 103 -10.11 -6.78 -6.53
N GLY A 104 -11.08 -6.37 -5.71
CA GLY A 104 -11.56 -7.12 -4.56
C GLY A 104 -10.72 -6.87 -3.30
N ASP A 105 -11.32 -7.14 -2.15
CA ASP A 105 -10.66 -6.96 -0.85
C ASP A 105 -9.51 -7.95 -0.65
N ASP A 106 -9.63 -9.16 -1.19
CA ASP A 106 -8.60 -10.20 -1.10
C ASP A 106 -7.34 -9.77 -1.86
N ALA A 107 -7.44 -9.42 -3.16
CA ALA A 107 -6.29 -8.96 -3.93
C ALA A 107 -5.69 -7.66 -3.34
N PHE A 108 -6.53 -6.74 -2.86
CA PHE A 108 -6.06 -5.52 -2.20
C PHE A 108 -5.24 -5.83 -0.93
N THR A 109 -5.70 -6.77 -0.12
CA THR A 109 -5.02 -7.22 1.10
C THR A 109 -3.74 -7.97 0.76
N GLY A 110 -3.77 -8.82 -0.27
CA GLY A 110 -2.62 -9.58 -0.74
C GLY A 110 -1.51 -8.69 -1.32
N LEU A 111 -1.84 -7.64 -2.06
CA LEU A 111 -0.86 -6.66 -2.53
C LEU A 111 -0.18 -5.92 -1.37
N ALA A 112 -0.93 -5.62 -0.30
CA ALA A 112 -0.38 -5.02 0.91
C ALA A 112 0.58 -5.97 1.65
N ALA A 113 0.25 -7.27 1.68
CA ALA A 113 1.11 -8.31 2.26
C ALA A 113 2.39 -8.47 1.43
N LEU A 114 2.24 -8.56 0.11
CA LEU A 114 3.35 -8.67 -0.82
C LEU A 114 4.31 -7.50 -0.66
N ALA A 115 3.81 -6.25 -0.59
CA ALA A 115 4.65 -5.07 -0.37
C ALA A 115 5.56 -5.18 0.87
N LYS A 116 5.16 -5.95 1.89
CA LYS A 116 5.91 -6.18 3.13
C LYS A 116 6.71 -7.48 3.14
N CYS A 117 6.91 -8.10 1.97
CA CYS A 117 7.55 -9.40 1.84
C CYS A 117 6.81 -10.56 2.54
N ASP A 118 5.50 -10.42 2.79
CA ASP A 118 4.67 -11.53 3.29
C ASP A 118 4.07 -12.30 2.11
N HIS A 119 4.91 -13.11 1.46
CA HIS A 119 4.51 -13.87 0.27
C HIS A 119 3.45 -14.92 0.57
N ALA A 120 3.48 -15.53 1.75
CA ALA A 120 2.51 -16.55 2.13
C ALA A 120 1.09 -15.96 2.21
N SER A 121 0.92 -14.81 2.88
CA SER A 121 -0.36 -14.12 2.89
C SER A 121 -0.73 -13.58 1.52
N ALA A 122 0.24 -13.09 0.73
CA ALA A 122 -0.03 -12.61 -0.62
C ALA A 122 -0.61 -13.72 -1.52
N ILE A 123 0.00 -14.91 -1.52
CA ILE A 123 -0.46 -16.07 -2.29
C ILE A 123 -1.83 -16.55 -1.78
N ALA A 124 -2.04 -16.65 -0.47
CA ALA A 124 -3.33 -17.04 0.08
C ALA A 124 -4.47 -16.08 -0.32
N ASN A 125 -4.21 -14.78 -0.31
CA ASN A 125 -5.18 -13.78 -0.76
C ASN A 125 -5.38 -13.79 -2.27
N ALA A 126 -4.34 -14.11 -3.04
CA ALA A 126 -4.44 -14.29 -4.48
C ALA A 126 -5.38 -15.45 -4.84
N ASP A 127 -5.25 -16.59 -4.14
CA ASP A 127 -6.13 -17.74 -4.29
C ASP A 127 -7.60 -17.39 -3.96
N MET A 128 -7.84 -16.67 -2.84
CA MET A 128 -9.19 -16.20 -2.51
C MET A 128 -9.78 -15.28 -3.60
N ALA A 129 -8.99 -14.34 -4.13
CA ALA A 129 -9.43 -13.46 -5.21
C ALA A 129 -9.77 -14.24 -6.51
N GLN A 130 -8.99 -15.29 -6.82
CA GLN A 130 -9.23 -16.18 -7.96
C GLN A 130 -10.49 -17.02 -7.85
N GLN A 131 -10.99 -17.26 -6.63
CA GLN A 131 -12.24 -17.98 -6.39
C GLN A 131 -13.48 -17.08 -6.50
N SER A 132 -13.30 -15.78 -6.76
CA SER A 132 -14.41 -14.83 -6.90
C SER A 132 -15.26 -15.11 -8.14
N GLY A 133 -16.57 -14.79 -8.03
CA GLY A 133 -17.46 -14.74 -9.19
C GLY A 133 -17.25 -13.50 -10.09
N ASN A 134 -16.39 -12.56 -9.69
CA ASN A 134 -16.07 -11.36 -10.47
C ASN A 134 -14.77 -11.57 -11.28
N ALA A 135 -14.87 -11.49 -12.62
CA ALA A 135 -13.75 -11.70 -13.53
C ALA A 135 -12.56 -10.76 -13.27
N ASP A 136 -12.79 -9.50 -12.91
CA ASP A 136 -11.71 -8.56 -12.60
C ASP A 136 -10.94 -9.00 -11.34
N PHE A 137 -11.64 -9.56 -10.34
CA PHE A 137 -10.99 -10.01 -9.10
C PHE A 137 -10.13 -11.25 -9.38
N VAL A 138 -10.61 -12.13 -10.26
CA VAL A 138 -9.85 -13.29 -10.71
C VAL A 138 -8.56 -12.88 -11.42
N VAL A 139 -8.65 -11.91 -12.35
CA VAL A 139 -7.46 -11.39 -13.05
C VAL A 139 -6.48 -10.73 -12.07
N ALA A 140 -6.99 -9.93 -11.12
CA ALA A 140 -6.15 -9.32 -10.10
C ALA A 140 -5.46 -10.37 -9.20
N GLY A 141 -6.17 -11.44 -8.83
CA GLY A 141 -5.62 -12.56 -8.08
C GLY A 141 -4.51 -13.28 -8.85
N LEU A 142 -4.71 -13.58 -10.14
CA LEU A 142 -3.68 -14.21 -10.97
C LEU A 142 -2.39 -13.38 -11.04
N TRP A 143 -2.53 -12.07 -11.28
CA TRP A 143 -1.38 -11.18 -11.33
C TRP A 143 -0.68 -11.03 -9.98
N LEU A 144 -1.43 -10.99 -8.87
CA LEU A 144 -0.87 -10.98 -7.52
C LEU A 144 -0.06 -12.24 -7.24
N GLU A 145 -0.56 -13.42 -7.59
CA GLU A 145 0.16 -14.68 -7.37
C GLU A 145 1.43 -14.77 -8.22
N VAL A 146 1.36 -14.42 -9.51
CA VAL A 146 2.53 -14.34 -10.39
C VAL A 146 3.58 -13.38 -9.82
N LEU A 147 3.16 -12.23 -9.31
CA LEU A 147 4.06 -11.25 -8.70
C LEU A 147 4.67 -11.80 -7.41
N ALA A 148 3.90 -12.49 -6.57
CA ALA A 148 4.40 -13.10 -5.34
C ALA A 148 5.44 -14.20 -5.60
N TYR A 149 5.27 -15.03 -6.63
CA TYR A 149 6.31 -16.00 -7.02
C TYR A 149 7.53 -15.33 -7.62
N SER A 150 7.34 -14.32 -8.46
CA SER A 150 8.44 -13.57 -9.04
C SER A 150 9.29 -12.87 -7.98
N ASP A 151 8.65 -12.28 -6.98
CA ASP A 151 9.32 -11.58 -5.88
C ASP A 151 10.12 -12.53 -4.95
N GLN A 152 9.80 -13.83 -4.98
CA GLN A 152 10.58 -14.91 -4.35
C GLN A 152 11.68 -15.49 -5.26
N GLY A 153 11.89 -14.91 -6.45
CA GLY A 153 12.81 -15.46 -7.45
C GLY A 153 12.34 -16.75 -8.11
N GLN A 154 11.08 -17.17 -7.89
CA GLN A 154 10.48 -18.38 -8.47
C GLN A 154 9.93 -18.09 -9.88
N GLU A 155 10.80 -17.60 -10.75
CA GLU A 155 10.46 -17.12 -12.10
C GLU A 155 9.83 -18.20 -12.99
N SER A 156 10.25 -19.47 -12.84
CA SER A 156 9.63 -20.59 -13.57
C SER A 156 8.19 -20.83 -13.14
N THR A 157 7.88 -20.71 -11.86
CA THR A 157 6.52 -20.85 -11.32
C THR A 157 5.65 -19.70 -11.79
N ALA A 158 6.16 -18.47 -11.72
CA ALA A 158 5.48 -17.28 -12.22
C ALA A 158 5.13 -17.40 -13.72
N ARG A 159 6.07 -17.87 -14.56
CA ARG A 159 5.85 -18.04 -16.00
C ARG A 159 4.89 -19.18 -16.36
N ALA A 160 4.85 -20.23 -15.55
CA ALA A 160 3.92 -21.34 -15.77
C ALA A 160 2.44 -20.90 -15.72
N MET A 161 2.15 -19.77 -15.06
CA MET A 161 0.81 -19.20 -14.94
C MET A 161 0.40 -18.31 -16.13
N TYR A 162 1.29 -18.04 -17.09
CA TYR A 162 0.98 -17.13 -18.20
C TYR A 162 -0.17 -17.61 -19.08
N GLY A 163 -0.31 -18.93 -19.25
CA GLY A 163 -1.47 -19.49 -19.96
C GLY A 163 -2.80 -19.10 -19.30
N ASP A 164 -2.87 -19.10 -17.97
CA ASP A 164 -4.08 -18.73 -17.22
C ASP A 164 -4.36 -17.23 -17.27
N ILE A 165 -3.31 -16.40 -17.28
CA ILE A 165 -3.42 -14.95 -17.47
C ILE A 165 -3.93 -14.63 -18.87
N ILE A 166 -3.31 -15.17 -19.92
CA ILE A 166 -3.72 -14.92 -21.32
C ILE A 166 -5.17 -15.34 -21.54
N ALA A 167 -5.64 -16.40 -20.88
CA ALA A 167 -7.02 -16.86 -20.99
C ALA A 167 -8.05 -15.93 -20.35
N ARG A 168 -7.65 -15.02 -19.44
CA ARG A 168 -8.57 -14.23 -18.60
C ARG A 168 -8.34 -12.73 -18.65
N ASP A 169 -7.13 -12.28 -18.91
CA ASP A 169 -6.77 -10.88 -19.08
C ASP A 169 -6.77 -10.52 -20.58
N ALA A 170 -7.83 -9.84 -21.02
CA ALA A 170 -8.00 -9.44 -22.41
C ALA A 170 -6.91 -8.46 -22.92
N ASN A 171 -6.13 -7.85 -22.03
CA ASN A 171 -5.05 -6.93 -22.38
C ASN A 171 -3.72 -7.65 -22.65
N ILE A 172 -3.67 -8.98 -22.52
CA ILE A 172 -2.45 -9.79 -22.62
C ILE A 172 -2.61 -10.80 -23.75
N SER A 173 -1.93 -10.56 -24.86
CA SER A 173 -2.09 -11.37 -26.08
C SER A 173 -1.29 -12.67 -26.09
N ASP A 174 -0.17 -12.71 -25.37
CA ASP A 174 0.81 -13.79 -25.44
C ASP A 174 1.77 -13.76 -24.24
N GLU A 175 2.66 -14.76 -24.16
CA GLU A 175 3.64 -14.90 -23.08
C GLU A 175 4.66 -13.74 -23.05
N THR A 176 4.94 -13.09 -24.18
CA THR A 176 5.86 -11.95 -24.22
C THR A 176 5.21 -10.73 -23.57
N ALA A 177 3.92 -10.48 -23.87
CA ALA A 177 3.14 -9.45 -23.20
C ALA A 177 2.99 -9.73 -21.70
N ALA A 178 2.77 -10.99 -21.31
CA ALA A 178 2.68 -11.39 -19.91
C ALA A 178 4.01 -11.18 -19.16
N GLU A 179 5.15 -11.56 -19.75
CA GLU A 179 6.48 -11.32 -19.18
C GLU A 179 6.77 -9.83 -19.03
N LEU A 180 6.45 -9.02 -20.04
CA LEU A 180 6.64 -7.58 -19.98
C LEU A 180 5.83 -6.96 -18.84
N ARG A 181 4.53 -7.29 -18.75
CA ARG A 181 3.65 -6.80 -17.69
C ARG A 181 4.12 -7.26 -16.30
N ARG A 182 4.57 -8.50 -16.15
CA ARG A 182 5.11 -8.98 -14.86
C ARG A 182 6.32 -8.16 -14.42
N ARG A 183 7.25 -7.89 -15.34
CA ARG A 183 8.47 -7.10 -15.03
C ARG A 183 8.11 -5.67 -14.65
N GLU A 184 7.22 -5.04 -15.40
CA GLU A 184 6.67 -3.71 -15.07
C GLU A 184 6.07 -3.70 -13.66
N LEU A 185 5.26 -4.70 -13.33
CA LEU A 185 4.65 -4.83 -12.00
C LEU A 185 5.69 -5.03 -10.89
N ALA A 186 6.72 -5.84 -11.14
CA ALA A 186 7.81 -6.10 -10.19
C ALA A 186 8.70 -4.87 -9.96
N ASP A 187 9.03 -4.14 -11.03
CA ASP A 187 9.81 -2.91 -10.97
C ASP A 187 9.04 -1.84 -10.18
N GLY A 188 7.76 -1.64 -10.47
CA GLY A 188 6.92 -0.69 -9.75
C GLY A 188 6.70 -1.08 -8.28
N LEU A 189 6.56 -2.37 -7.97
CA LEU A 189 6.53 -2.85 -6.58
C LEU A 189 7.83 -2.51 -5.84
N SER A 190 8.99 -2.75 -6.47
CA SER A 190 10.30 -2.43 -5.93
C SER A 190 10.48 -0.92 -5.70
N GLU A 191 10.00 -0.09 -6.63
CA GLU A 191 10.00 1.37 -6.50
C GLU A 191 9.14 1.82 -5.31
N ILE A 192 7.88 1.38 -5.24
CA ILE A 192 6.97 1.70 -4.13
C ILE A 192 7.58 1.26 -2.80
N ARG A 193 8.17 0.06 -2.69
CA ARG A 193 8.85 -0.34 -1.45
C ARG A 193 9.97 0.62 -1.07
N GLY A 194 10.75 1.08 -2.04
CA GLY A 194 11.78 2.09 -1.83
C GLY A 194 11.26 3.43 -1.33
N GLU A 195 10.11 3.88 -1.82
CA GLU A 195 9.46 5.12 -1.36
C GLU A 195 8.95 5.05 0.09
N TYR A 196 8.66 3.84 0.56
CA TYR A 196 8.11 3.56 1.89
C TYR A 196 9.15 2.99 2.87
N ASP A 197 10.45 3.13 2.57
CA ASP A 197 11.57 2.59 3.37
C ASP A 197 11.47 1.07 3.65
N LEU A 198 10.87 0.31 2.74
CA LEU A 198 10.80 -1.14 2.77
C LEU A 198 11.87 -1.80 1.89
N PRO A 199 12.19 -3.09 2.12
CA PRO A 199 13.16 -3.81 1.29
C PRO A 199 12.73 -3.85 -0.18
N LYS A 200 13.55 -3.32 -1.09
CA LYS A 200 13.27 -3.39 -2.55
C LYS A 200 13.23 -4.81 -3.09
N VAL A 201 13.94 -5.72 -2.43
CA VAL A 201 13.99 -7.14 -2.72
C VAL A 201 13.66 -7.88 -1.44
N CYS A 202 12.80 -8.88 -1.55
CA CYS A 202 12.46 -9.76 -0.45
C CYS A 202 13.41 -10.98 -0.44
N GLY A 203 13.79 -11.42 0.77
CA GLY A 203 14.72 -12.53 0.99
C GLY A 203 14.02 -13.84 1.29
#